data_AF-A0AAV0XQ93-F1
#
_entry.id   AF-A0AAV0XQ93-F1
#
_cell.length_a   1.000
_cell.length_b   1.000
_cell.length_c   1.000
_cell.angle_alpha   90.00
_cell.angle_beta   90.00
_cell.angle_gamma   90.00
#
_symmetry.space_group_name_H-M   'P 1'
#
loop_
_entity.id
_entity.type
_entity.pdbx_description
1 polymer ?
#
loop_
_entity_poly.entity_id
_entity_poly.type
_entity_poly.pdbx_seq_one_letter_code
_entity_poly.pdbx_strand_id
1 'polypeptide(L)'
;MSKPIFFKPEFYSGEPDECVNEFIENYNLISVANEWSDDKKIMYVPIYLKKSAKAFYQNYIINNPTPTWSHFELELKEYFISPGRTRMLKAK
;
A
#
# COMPACT_ATOMS: atom_id res chain seq x y z
N MET A 1 -19.98 -14.69 -23.63
CA MET A 1 -19.44 -13.56 -22.84
C MET A 1 -17.98 -13.85 -22.54
N SER A 2 -17.05 -12.93 -22.83
CA SER A 2 -15.64 -13.13 -22.45
C SER A 2 -15.49 -12.98 -20.94
N LYS A 3 -14.58 -13.74 -20.33
CA LYS A 3 -14.25 -13.55 -18.90
C LYS A 3 -13.64 -12.14 -18.73
N PRO A 4 -13.97 -11.41 -17.65
CA PRO A 4 -13.31 -10.15 -17.35
C PRO A 4 -11.81 -10.38 -17.17
N ILE A 5 -10.98 -9.49 -17.72
CA ILE A 5 -9.55 -9.47 -17.45
C ILE A 5 -9.36 -8.78 -16.10
N PHE A 6 -8.78 -9.49 -15.14
CA PHE A 6 -8.43 -8.92 -13.84
C PHE A 6 -6.93 -8.62 -13.82
N PHE A 7 -6.59 -7.34 -13.70
CA PHE A 7 -5.21 -6.90 -13.55
C PHE A 7 -4.74 -7.11 -12.10
N LYS A 8 -3.45 -7.40 -11.91
CA LYS A 8 -2.87 -7.66 -10.60
C LYS A 8 -1.78 -6.64 -10.29
N PRO A 9 -1.87 -5.91 -9.17
CA PRO A 9 -0.80 -5.06 -8.69
C PRO A 9 0.47 -5.84 -8.38
N GLU A 10 1.59 -5.15 -8.47
CA GLU A 10 2.87 -5.66 -7.98
C GLU A 10 2.90 -5.69 -6.45
N PHE A 11 3.82 -6.47 -5.90
CA PHE A 11 4.02 -6.51 -4.46
C PHE A 11 4.91 -5.35 -4.01
N TYR A 12 4.62 -4.81 -2.84
CA TYR A 12 5.46 -3.83 -2.16
C TYR A 12 5.86 -4.36 -0.79
N SER A 13 7.16 -4.41 -0.51
CA SER A 13 7.71 -4.95 0.73
C SER A 13 8.18 -3.87 1.71
N GLY A 14 8.33 -2.64 1.23
CA GLY A 14 8.79 -1.51 2.02
C GLY A 14 10.30 -1.44 2.17
N GLU A 15 11.03 -2.03 1.22
CA GLU A 15 12.50 -1.99 1.17
C GLU A 15 12.99 -0.65 0.58
N PRO A 16 14.22 -0.20 0.90
CA PRO A 16 14.70 1.13 0.50
C PRO A 16 14.86 1.34 -1.01
N ASP A 17 14.96 0.27 -1.79
CA ASP A 17 15.07 0.27 -3.24
C ASP A 17 13.71 0.26 -3.96
N GLU A 18 12.61 0.06 -3.24
CA GLU A 18 11.25 0.12 -3.77
C GLU A 18 10.67 1.54 -3.64
N CYS A 19 9.94 2.00 -4.66
CA CYS A 19 9.26 3.30 -4.65
C CYS A 19 7.79 3.16 -4.24
N VAL A 20 7.43 3.65 -3.05
CA VAL A 20 6.03 3.60 -2.57
C VAL A 20 5.06 4.38 -3.46
N ASN A 21 5.52 5.46 -4.10
CA ASN A 21 4.69 6.25 -5.01
C ASN A 21 4.31 5.45 -6.25
N GLU A 22 5.28 4.77 -6.87
CA GLU A 22 5.03 3.91 -8.03
C GLU A 22 4.09 2.75 -7.69
N PHE A 23 4.27 2.13 -6.50
CA PHE A 23 3.34 1.10 -6.03
C PHE A 23 1.91 1.62 -5.90
N ILE A 24 1.71 2.76 -5.23
CA ILE A 24 0.37 3.35 -5.04
C ILE A 24 -0.25 3.77 -6.38
N GLU A 25 0.51 4.39 -7.28
CA GLU A 25 0.04 4.79 -8.60
C GLU A 25 -0.43 3.58 -9.42
N ASN A 26 0.36 2.50 -9.44
CA ASN A 26 0.02 1.26 -10.11
C ASN A 26 -1.22 0.60 -9.48
N TYR A 27 -1.26 0.51 -8.15
CA TYR A 27 -2.40 -0.04 -7.42
C TYR A 27 -3.69 0.74 -7.69
N ASN A 28 -3.63 2.07 -7.70
CA ASN A 28 -4.75 2.94 -8.02
C ASN A 28 -5.23 2.73 -9.46
N LEU A 29 -4.31 2.68 -10.43
CA LEU A 29 -4.66 2.42 -11.83
C LEU A 29 -5.38 1.07 -12.00
N ILE A 30 -4.86 0.02 -11.38
CA ILE A 30 -5.47 -1.32 -11.42
C ILE A 30 -6.81 -1.36 -10.70
N SER A 31 -6.94 -0.62 -9.59
CA SER A 31 -8.21 -0.52 -8.87
C SER A 31 -9.31 0.08 -9.74
N VAL A 32 -8.98 1.07 -10.58
CA VAL A 32 -9.91 1.65 -11.56
C VAL A 32 -10.26 0.63 -12.64
N ALA A 33 -9.25 -0.04 -13.21
CA ALA A 33 -9.47 -1.05 -14.26
C ALA A 33 -10.31 -2.25 -13.79
N ASN A 34 -10.21 -2.60 -12.50
CA ASN A 34 -10.96 -3.68 -11.89
C ASN A 34 -12.24 -3.23 -11.15
N GLU A 35 -12.63 -1.96 -11.26
CA GLU A 35 -13.83 -1.38 -10.62
C GLU A 35 -13.89 -1.61 -9.10
N TRP A 36 -12.76 -1.38 -8.42
CA TRP A 36 -12.68 -1.44 -6.97
C TRP A 36 -13.12 -0.11 -6.34
N SER A 37 -14.06 -0.18 -5.41
CA SER A 37 -14.36 0.92 -4.50
C SER A 37 -13.22 1.13 -3.50
N ASP A 38 -13.20 2.27 -2.82
CA ASP A 38 -12.19 2.55 -1.78
C ASP A 38 -12.19 1.50 -0.65
N ASP A 39 -13.37 1.00 -0.26
CA ASP A 39 -13.49 -0.10 0.71
C ASP A 39 -12.81 -1.39 0.21
N LYS A 40 -13.01 -1.73 -1.08
CA LYS A 40 -12.33 -2.86 -1.70
C LYS A 40 -10.82 -2.63 -1.78
N LYS A 41 -10.39 -1.41 -2.06
CA LYS A 41 -8.97 -1.05 -2.10
C LYS A 41 -8.31 -1.27 -0.74
N ILE A 42 -8.93 -0.85 0.35
CA ILE A 42 -8.45 -1.13 1.72
C ILE A 42 -8.46 -2.64 2.01
N MET A 43 -9.52 -3.35 1.63
CA MET A 43 -9.62 -4.80 1.83
C MET A 43 -8.53 -5.59 1.09
N TYR A 44 -8.16 -5.16 -0.12
CA TYR A 44 -7.24 -5.90 -0.99
C TYR A 44 -5.79 -5.49 -0.87
N VAL A 45 -5.48 -4.25 -0.47
CA VAL A 45 -4.09 -3.78 -0.38
C VAL A 45 -3.18 -4.71 0.45
N PRO A 46 -3.58 -5.28 1.62
CA PRO A 46 -2.69 -6.16 2.38
C PRO A 46 -2.29 -7.45 1.66
N ILE A 47 -3.00 -7.86 0.60
CA ILE A 47 -2.63 -9.01 -0.24
C ILE A 47 -1.33 -8.70 -0.99
N TYR A 48 -1.13 -7.44 -1.36
CA TYR A 48 0.00 -6.97 -2.15
C TYR A 48 1.12 -6.36 -1.30
N LEU A 49 0.94 -6.31 0.02
CA LEU A 49 1.97 -5.85 0.96
C LEU A 49 2.76 -7.03 1.54
N LYS A 50 4.08 -6.83 1.69
CA LYS A 50 5.01 -7.78 2.32
C LYS A 50 5.82 -7.10 3.41
N LYS A 51 6.52 -7.90 4.22
CA LYS A 51 7.50 -7.46 5.22
C LYS A 51 7.05 -6.21 6.01
N SER A 52 7.82 -5.13 5.96
CA SER A 52 7.58 -3.92 6.74
C SER A 52 6.33 -3.17 6.30
N ALA A 53 5.94 -3.24 5.02
CA ALA A 53 4.69 -2.66 4.53
C ALA A 53 3.47 -3.41 5.05
N LYS A 54 3.54 -4.74 5.14
CA LYS A 54 2.46 -5.53 5.75
C LYS A 54 2.32 -5.26 7.25
N ALA A 55 3.44 -5.14 7.96
CA ALA A 55 3.45 -4.78 9.38
C ALA A 55 2.87 -3.37 9.61
N PHE A 56 3.21 -2.41 8.74
CA PHE A 56 2.62 -1.08 8.76
C PHE A 56 1.08 -1.14 8.61
N TYR A 57 0.56 -1.87 7.63
CA TYR A 57 -0.88 -2.01 7.43
C TYR A 57 -1.58 -2.58 8.67
N GLN A 58 -1.00 -3.62 9.29
CA GLN A 58 -1.57 -4.22 10.51
C GLN A 58 -1.67 -3.21 11.65
N ASN A 59 -0.66 -2.36 11.83
CA ASN A 59 -0.70 -1.29 12.82
C ASN A 59 -1.71 -0.20 12.43
N TYR A 60 -1.78 0.17 11.15
CA TYR A 60 -2.71 1.17 10.65
C TYR A 60 -4.17 0.79 10.94
N ILE A 61 -4.59 -0.44 10.63
CA ILE A 61 -5.99 -0.86 10.85
C ILE A 61 -6.38 -0.94 12.33
N ILE A 62 -5.42 -1.21 13.23
CA ILE A 62 -5.66 -1.20 14.68
C ILE A 62 -5.94 0.21 15.17
N ASN A 63 -5.21 1.19 14.63
CA ASN A 63 -5.30 2.60 15.03
C ASN A 63 -6.40 3.37 14.29
N ASN A 64 -6.95 2.81 13.20
CA ASN A 64 -7.94 3.43 12.35
C ASN A 64 -9.16 2.52 12.17
N PRO A 65 -10.13 2.53 13.11
CA PRO A 65 -11.30 1.64 13.05
C PRO A 65 -12.25 1.92 11.88
N THR A 66 -12.15 3.11 11.27
CA THR A 66 -12.89 3.50 10.05
C THR A 66 -11.90 3.93 8.98
N PRO A 67 -11.11 2.99 8.41
CA PRO A 67 -10.04 3.33 7.49
C PRO A 67 -10.62 3.80 6.15
N THR A 68 -10.10 4.91 5.63
CA THR A 68 -10.38 5.35 4.25
C THR A 68 -9.16 5.12 3.38
N TRP A 69 -9.36 4.93 2.07
CA TRP A 69 -8.25 4.80 1.14
C TRP A 69 -7.35 6.04 1.13
N SER A 70 -7.95 7.24 1.13
CA SER A 70 -7.21 8.50 1.10
C SER A 70 -6.29 8.69 2.31
N HIS A 71 -6.76 8.36 3.51
CA HIS A 71 -5.94 8.45 4.72
C HIS A 71 -4.83 7.40 4.73
N PHE A 72 -5.14 6.16 4.34
CA PHE A 72 -4.15 5.09 4.24
C PHE A 72 -3.04 5.43 3.25
N GLU A 73 -3.40 5.94 2.07
CA GLU A 73 -2.46 6.32 1.03
C GLU A 73 -1.47 7.40 1.53
N LEU A 74 -1.98 8.41 2.23
CA LEU A 74 -1.17 9.47 2.82
C LEU A 74 -0.18 8.90 3.84
N GLU A 75 -0.67 8.16 4.84
CA GLU A 75 0.13 7.60 5.92
C GLU A 75 1.20 6.63 5.40
N LEU A 76 0.85 5.79 4.42
CA LEU A 76 1.80 4.87 3.79
C LEU A 76 2.91 5.64 3.09
N LYS A 77 2.56 6.66 2.29
CA LYS A 77 3.54 7.51 1.60
C LYS A 77 4.45 8.20 2.61
N GLU A 78 3.91 8.84 3.64
CA GLU A 78 4.72 9.52 4.65
C GLU A 78 5.68 8.58 5.36
N TYR A 79 5.23 7.37 5.72
CA TYR A 79 6.05 6.40 6.45
C TYR A 79 7.20 5.82 5.61
N PHE A 80 7.02 5.67 4.30
CA PHE A 80 7.99 5.05 3.41
C PHE A 80 8.81 6.03 2.56
N ILE A 81 8.34 7.26 2.32
CA ILE A 81 9.10 8.34 1.69
C ILE A 81 10.06 8.99 2.71
N SER A 82 9.69 9.01 3.99
CA SER A 82 10.47 9.75 4.99
C SER A 82 11.93 9.27 5.09
N PRO A 83 12.91 10.20 4.97
CA PRO A 83 14.34 9.91 5.18
C PRO A 83 14.67 9.40 6.60
N GLY A 84 13.69 9.41 7.52
CA GLY A 84 13.83 8.93 8.89
C GLY A 84 14.17 7.44 9.00
N ARG A 85 13.70 6.59 8.07
CA ARG A 85 14.06 5.16 8.04
C ARG A 85 15.54 4.91 7.80
N THR A 86 16.18 5.70 6.94
CA THR A 86 17.62 5.63 6.68
C THR A 86 18.44 6.00 7.92
N ARG A 87 17.89 6.84 8.81
CA ARG A 87 18.55 7.25 10.06
C ARG A 87 18.40 6.22 11.17
N MET A 88 17.24 5.58 11.31
CA MET A 88 17.02 4.55 12.35
C MET A 88 17.79 3.25 12.09
N LEU A 89 18.10 2.92 10.83
CA LEU A 89 18.91 1.74 10.48
C LEU A 89 20.43 1.97 10.60
N LYS A 90 20.89 3.23 10.67
CA LYS A 90 22.32 3.58 10.85
C LYS A 90 22.74 3.72 12.31
N ALA A 91 21.79 3.62 13.25
CA ALA A 91 22.06 3.58 14.68
C ALA A 91 22.08 2.12 15.16
N LYS A 92 23.12 1.37 14.78
CA LYS A 92 23.45 0.09 15.41
C LYS A 92 24.95 -0.15 15.39
#